data_AF-A0A925JZD4-F1
#
_entry.id   AF-A0A925JZD4-F1
#
_cell.length_a   1.000
_cell.length_b   1.000
_cell.length_c   1.000
_cell.angle_alpha   90.00
_cell.angle_beta   90.00
_cell.angle_gamma   90.00
#
_symmetry.space_group_name_H-M   'P 1'
#
loop_
_entity.id
_entity.type
_entity.pdbx_description
1 polymer ?
#
loop_
_entity_poly.entity_id
_entity_poly.type
_entity_poly.pdbx_seq_one_letter_code
_entity_poly.pdbx_strand_id
1 'polypeptide(L)'
;MSNQKERAPGSAGSGNALLDPADAVVLLLDHQSGLFQTVKDIGVAELRANTAALAKLATLLEVPVITSASVPDGPNGPLMPEIHQNAPHAVFVPRKGEINAWDNELFVKTVRETGKKTLIIAGVWTSVCVAFPALDALADGYRVYAVMDASGDPSEFTSRITLARFTQAGVIPTSVNAVVCEFQRHWNRPNNEEYAALYTQVAPNYGAVIESFQKAQDVLKARAA
;
A
#
# COMPACT_ATOMS: atom_id res chain seq x y z
N MET A 1 -6.88 -28.57 -10.32
CA MET A 1 -6.58 -28.46 -11.76
C MET A 1 -6.75 -27.00 -12.15
N SER A 2 -5.63 -26.29 -12.20
CA SER A 2 -5.57 -24.84 -12.48
C SER A 2 -5.93 -24.60 -13.94
N ASN A 3 -6.91 -23.72 -14.17
CA ASN A 3 -7.26 -23.28 -15.51
C ASN A 3 -6.71 -21.86 -15.70
N GLN A 4 -5.38 -21.71 -15.67
CA GLN A 4 -4.74 -20.51 -16.21
C GLN A 4 -4.59 -20.72 -17.71
N LYS A 5 -5.58 -20.24 -18.47
CA LYS A 5 -5.40 -20.04 -19.91
C LYS A 5 -4.33 -18.96 -20.09
N GLU A 6 -3.12 -19.36 -20.46
CA GLU A 6 -2.15 -18.46 -21.07
C GLU A 6 -2.84 -17.74 -22.23
N ARG A 7 -2.91 -16.41 -22.14
CA ARG A 7 -3.52 -15.58 -23.18
C ARG A 7 -2.54 -15.44 -24.34
N ALA A 8 -3.04 -15.66 -25.56
CA ALA A 8 -2.23 -15.53 -26.78
C ALA A 8 -1.71 -14.09 -26.98
N PRO A 9 -0.47 -13.91 -27.50
CA PRO A 9 0.09 -12.60 -27.79
C PRO A 9 -0.72 -11.89 -28.90
N GLY A 10 -1.12 -10.64 -28.66
CA GLY A 10 -1.93 -9.82 -29.58
C GLY A 10 -3.28 -9.34 -29.02
N SER A 11 -3.68 -9.74 -27.80
CA SER A 11 -4.83 -9.13 -27.13
C SER A 11 -4.50 -7.71 -26.63
N ALA A 12 -5.48 -6.80 -26.66
CA ALA A 12 -5.33 -5.47 -26.05
C ALA A 12 -4.83 -5.56 -24.59
N GLY A 13 -3.66 -4.95 -24.31
CA GLY A 13 -3.03 -4.81 -22.99
C GLY A 13 -2.79 -6.13 -22.23
N SER A 14 -1.57 -6.67 -22.25
CA SER A 14 -1.24 -7.91 -21.52
C SER A 14 -1.39 -7.80 -20.01
N GLY A 15 -1.36 -6.58 -19.44
CA GLY A 15 -1.41 -6.35 -17.99
C GLY A 15 -0.14 -6.78 -17.24
N ASN A 16 0.83 -7.38 -17.93
CA ASN A 16 2.07 -7.92 -17.33
C ASN A 16 2.98 -6.83 -16.76
N ALA A 17 2.87 -5.59 -17.24
CA ALA A 17 3.64 -4.46 -16.74
C ALA A 17 3.11 -3.92 -15.40
N LEU A 18 1.91 -4.32 -15.00
CA LEU A 18 1.22 -3.82 -13.83
C LEU A 18 1.35 -4.81 -12.65
N LEU A 19 1.04 -4.35 -11.44
CA LEU A 19 1.10 -5.14 -10.20
C LEU A 19 0.20 -6.38 -10.23
N ASP A 20 0.73 -7.54 -9.84
CA ASP A 20 -0.02 -8.79 -9.71
C ASP A 20 -0.16 -9.14 -8.22
N PRO A 21 -1.39 -9.20 -7.66
CA PRO A 21 -1.58 -9.57 -6.26
C PRO A 21 -1.04 -10.97 -5.92
N ALA A 22 -0.94 -11.89 -6.89
CA ALA A 22 -0.40 -13.22 -6.65
C ALA A 22 1.12 -13.24 -6.39
N ASP A 23 1.86 -12.21 -6.83
CA ASP A 23 3.32 -12.06 -6.67
C ASP A 23 3.70 -10.90 -5.73
N ALA A 24 2.73 -10.29 -5.05
CA ALA A 24 2.95 -9.14 -4.19
C ALA A 24 2.99 -9.50 -2.70
N VAL A 25 3.78 -8.73 -1.94
CA VAL A 25 3.69 -8.58 -0.48
C VAL A 25 3.70 -7.10 -0.13
N VAL A 26 2.90 -6.70 0.87
CA VAL A 26 2.82 -5.32 1.36
C VAL A 26 3.68 -5.17 2.62
N LEU A 27 4.55 -4.17 2.62
CA LEU A 27 5.42 -3.81 3.74
C LEU A 27 4.96 -2.44 4.29
N LEU A 28 4.46 -2.42 5.53
CA LEU A 28 4.03 -1.18 6.21
C LEU A 28 4.99 -0.88 7.36
N LEU A 29 5.83 0.14 7.16
CA LEU A 29 6.99 0.40 7.98
C LEU A 29 6.78 1.69 8.79
N ASP A 30 6.81 1.56 10.10
CA ASP A 30 6.95 2.69 11.02
C ASP A 30 5.82 3.73 10.95
N HIS A 31 4.60 3.30 10.60
CA HIS A 31 3.37 4.08 10.74
C HIS A 31 2.98 4.25 12.22
N GLN A 32 3.83 4.95 12.97
CA GLN A 32 3.79 5.07 14.41
C GLN A 32 3.21 6.42 14.85
N SER A 33 2.50 6.42 15.98
CA SER A 33 1.77 7.59 16.48
C SER A 33 2.66 8.82 16.73
N GLY A 34 3.88 8.61 17.21
CA GLY A 34 4.88 9.66 17.45
C GLY A 34 5.52 10.14 16.15
N LEU A 35 5.90 9.22 15.25
CA LEU A 35 6.50 9.59 13.96
C LEU A 35 5.54 10.41 13.09
N PHE A 36 4.23 10.17 13.15
CA PHE A 36 3.26 11.02 12.45
C PHE A 36 3.31 12.49 12.83
N GLN A 37 3.76 12.85 14.04
CA GLN A 37 3.87 14.25 14.47
C GLN A 37 4.96 15.02 13.71
N THR A 38 5.83 14.29 13.00
CA THR A 38 6.94 14.86 12.25
C THR A 38 6.62 15.05 10.77
N VAL A 39 5.56 14.41 10.25
CA VAL A 39 5.17 14.43 8.84
C VAL A 39 4.59 15.79 8.46
N LYS A 40 5.03 16.36 7.33
CA LYS A 40 4.58 17.69 6.85
C LYS A 40 4.31 17.78 5.35
N ASP A 41 4.62 16.74 4.58
CA ASP A 41 4.43 16.68 3.13
C ASP A 41 3.04 16.15 2.72
N ILE A 42 2.32 15.50 3.64
CA ILE A 42 0.95 15.01 3.48
C ILE A 42 0.17 15.20 4.79
N GLY A 43 -1.15 15.39 4.70
CA GLY A 43 -2.00 15.45 5.89
C GLY A 43 -2.02 14.11 6.64
N VAL A 44 -1.79 14.13 7.97
CA VAL A 44 -1.73 12.89 8.78
C VAL A 44 -3.01 12.06 8.69
N ALA A 45 -4.18 12.70 8.59
CA ALA A 45 -5.45 12.00 8.42
C ALA A 45 -5.52 11.26 7.07
N GLU A 46 -5.05 11.90 6.00
CA GLU A 46 -4.97 11.32 4.66
C GLU A 46 -3.97 10.16 4.62
N LEU A 47 -2.76 10.36 5.16
CA LEU A 47 -1.73 9.31 5.28
C LEU A 47 -2.25 8.06 6.00
N ARG A 48 -2.95 8.24 7.14
CA ARG A 48 -3.55 7.14 7.89
C ARG A 48 -4.66 6.44 7.11
N ALA A 49 -5.54 7.21 6.46
CA ALA A 49 -6.62 6.65 5.63
C ALA A 49 -6.06 5.82 4.47
N ASN A 50 -5.06 6.33 3.77
CA ASN A 50 -4.38 5.66 2.66
C ASN A 50 -3.66 4.39 3.12
N THR A 51 -2.97 4.44 4.25
CA THR A 51 -2.33 3.25 4.86
C THR A 51 -3.35 2.19 5.26
N ALA A 52 -4.48 2.60 5.86
CA ALA A 52 -5.56 1.69 6.21
C ALA A 52 -6.22 1.06 4.97
N ALA A 53 -6.38 1.83 3.88
CA ALA A 53 -6.88 1.32 2.61
C ALA A 53 -5.95 0.28 1.97
N LEU A 54 -4.62 0.49 2.03
CA LEU A 54 -3.64 -0.53 1.61
C LEU A 54 -3.76 -1.83 2.42
N ALA A 55 -3.85 -1.72 3.75
CA ALA A 55 -4.01 -2.87 4.63
C ALA A 55 -5.31 -3.64 4.31
N LYS A 56 -6.42 -2.91 4.13
CA LYS A 56 -7.72 -3.50 3.78
C LYS A 56 -7.71 -4.16 2.41
N LEU A 57 -7.09 -3.52 1.42
CA LEU A 57 -6.90 -4.09 0.08
C LEU A 57 -6.10 -5.41 0.15
N ALA A 58 -5.04 -5.44 0.97
CA ALA A 58 -4.24 -6.64 1.13
C ALA A 58 -5.05 -7.80 1.73
N THR A 59 -5.89 -7.53 2.73
CA THR A 59 -6.83 -8.53 3.29
C THR A 59 -7.82 -9.04 2.25
N LEU A 60 -8.44 -8.12 1.49
CA LEU A 60 -9.41 -8.44 0.46
C LEU A 60 -8.85 -9.41 -0.60
N LEU A 61 -7.55 -9.32 -0.87
CA LEU A 61 -6.87 -10.08 -1.91
C LEU A 61 -5.94 -11.17 -1.40
N GLU A 62 -5.98 -11.45 -0.09
CA GLU A 62 -5.12 -12.43 0.57
C GLU A 62 -3.61 -12.18 0.32
N VAL A 63 -3.24 -10.90 0.13
CA VAL A 63 -1.85 -10.47 -0.04
C VAL A 63 -1.19 -10.46 1.34
N PRO A 64 -0.01 -11.08 1.51
CA PRO A 64 0.73 -11.03 2.77
C PRO A 64 1.06 -9.60 3.16
N VAL A 65 0.92 -9.30 4.46
CA VAL A 65 1.28 -8.00 5.04
C VAL A 65 2.34 -8.22 6.11
N ILE A 66 3.44 -7.48 6.02
CA ILE A 66 4.49 -7.47 7.04
C ILE A 66 4.58 -6.05 7.58
N THR A 67 4.56 -5.92 8.91
CA THR A 67 4.70 -4.64 9.60
C THR A 67 5.97 -4.62 10.43
N SER A 68 6.55 -3.44 10.62
CA SER A 68 7.67 -3.24 11.52
C SER A 68 7.59 -1.84 12.14
N ALA A 69 8.18 -1.68 13.32
CA ALA A 69 8.20 -0.42 14.05
C ALA A 69 9.61 -0.11 14.58
N SER A 70 10.03 1.15 14.46
CA SER A 70 11.29 1.65 15.01
C SER A 70 11.10 2.09 16.45
N VAL A 71 11.76 1.43 17.41
CA VAL A 71 11.75 1.82 18.84
C VAL A 71 10.31 2.12 19.35
N PRO A 72 9.36 1.18 19.25
CA PRO A 72 7.94 1.44 19.53
C PRO A 72 7.65 1.78 21.00
N ASP A 73 8.51 1.34 21.93
CA ASP A 73 8.41 1.65 23.36
C ASP A 73 9.01 3.03 23.72
N GLY A 74 9.56 3.75 22.73
CA GLY A 74 10.14 5.07 22.88
C GLY A 74 9.26 6.20 22.31
N PRO A 75 9.86 7.38 22.04
CA PRO A 75 9.12 8.54 21.51
C PRO A 75 8.43 8.31 20.17
N ASN A 76 8.87 7.32 19.38
CA ASN A 76 8.24 6.97 18.12
C ASN A 76 6.83 6.42 18.32
N GLY A 77 6.58 5.74 19.45
CA GLY A 77 5.26 5.22 19.84
C GLY A 77 4.85 3.93 19.09
N PRO A 78 3.69 3.36 19.43
CA PRO A 78 3.19 2.14 18.79
C PRO A 78 2.73 2.40 17.34
N LEU A 79 2.60 1.31 16.56
CA LEU A 79 1.95 1.35 15.25
C LEU A 79 0.50 1.83 15.37
N MET A 80 0.03 2.48 14.32
CA MET A 80 -1.36 2.86 14.19
C MET A 80 -2.28 1.63 14.24
N PRO A 81 -3.36 1.65 15.04
CA PRO A 81 -4.21 0.47 15.23
C PRO A 81 -4.95 0.05 13.96
N GLU A 82 -5.20 0.97 13.02
CA GLU A 82 -5.98 0.68 11.81
C GLU A 82 -5.29 -0.33 10.89
N ILE A 83 -3.97 -0.48 10.96
CA ILE A 83 -3.28 -1.54 10.20
C ILE A 83 -3.77 -2.92 10.68
N HIS A 84 -3.74 -3.19 11.99
CA HIS A 84 -4.17 -4.48 12.52
C HIS A 84 -5.70 -4.68 12.39
N GLN A 85 -6.49 -3.61 12.52
CA GLN A 85 -7.94 -3.68 12.32
C GLN A 85 -8.31 -4.07 10.88
N ASN A 86 -7.57 -3.57 9.88
CA ASN A 86 -7.85 -3.84 8.48
C ASN A 86 -7.11 -5.06 7.93
N ALA A 87 -5.95 -5.42 8.50
CA ALA A 87 -5.13 -6.59 8.16
C ALA A 87 -4.76 -7.38 9.42
N PRO A 88 -5.73 -8.12 10.03
CA PRO A 88 -5.48 -8.91 11.23
C PRO A 88 -4.47 -10.04 11.01
N HIS A 89 -4.25 -10.45 9.77
CA HIS A 89 -3.26 -11.45 9.35
C HIS A 89 -1.84 -10.88 9.17
N ALA A 90 -1.64 -9.57 9.39
CA ALA A 90 -0.33 -8.95 9.26
C ALA A 90 0.69 -9.54 10.26
N VAL A 91 1.89 -9.86 9.77
CA VAL A 91 2.99 -10.35 10.59
C VAL A 91 3.81 -9.17 11.08
N PHE A 92 3.85 -8.94 12.39
CA PHE A 92 4.70 -7.92 13.00
C PHE A 92 6.11 -8.46 13.24
N VAL A 93 7.12 -7.76 12.70
CA VAL A 93 8.53 -8.07 12.92
C VAL A 93 9.19 -6.94 13.72
N PRO A 94 9.57 -7.20 15.00
CA PRO A 94 10.21 -6.20 15.83
C PRO A 94 11.65 -5.93 15.36
N ARG A 95 12.08 -4.68 15.46
CA ARG A 95 13.49 -4.27 15.27
C ARG A 95 14.18 -4.12 16.62
N LYS A 96 15.48 -4.43 16.65
CA LYS A 96 16.34 -4.38 17.83
C LYS A 96 17.04 -3.02 17.98
N GLY A 97 16.87 -2.14 17.00
CA GLY A 97 17.46 -0.80 16.95
C GLY A 97 17.84 -0.37 15.53
N GLU A 98 17.72 -1.27 14.56
CA GLU A 98 18.02 -0.99 13.15
C GLU A 98 17.08 0.10 12.61
N ILE A 99 17.67 1.10 11.94
CA ILE A 99 16.91 2.13 11.23
C ILE A 99 16.34 1.52 9.94
N ASN A 100 17.21 0.90 9.14
CA ASN A 100 16.84 0.18 7.94
C ASN A 100 16.22 -1.18 8.33
N ALA A 101 14.97 -1.42 7.94
CA ALA A 101 14.33 -2.71 8.21
C ALA A 101 15.04 -3.88 7.51
N TRP A 102 15.76 -3.63 6.41
CA TRP A 102 16.50 -4.67 5.68
C TRP A 102 17.78 -5.11 6.37
N ASP A 103 18.31 -4.34 7.33
CA ASP A 103 19.43 -4.77 8.18
C ASP A 103 19.00 -5.82 9.23
N ASN A 104 17.68 -5.96 9.45
CA ASN A 104 17.13 -6.96 10.36
C ASN A 104 16.94 -8.31 9.66
N GLU A 105 17.79 -9.28 9.97
CA GLU A 105 17.75 -10.63 9.39
C GLU A 105 16.38 -11.31 9.52
N LEU A 106 15.65 -11.09 10.63
CA LEU A 106 14.31 -11.66 10.82
C LEU A 106 13.32 -11.03 9.86
N PHE A 107 13.42 -9.72 9.60
CA PHE A 107 12.57 -9.03 8.64
C PHE A 107 12.81 -9.57 7.22
N VAL A 108 14.07 -9.61 6.78
CA VAL A 108 14.44 -10.13 5.46
C VAL A 108 14.03 -11.60 5.30
N LYS A 109 14.23 -12.42 6.33
CA LYS A 109 13.78 -13.82 6.32
C LYS A 109 12.27 -13.92 6.16
N THR A 110 11.51 -13.14 6.93
CA THR A 110 10.04 -13.12 6.86
C THR A 110 9.55 -12.71 5.47
N VAL A 111 10.18 -11.70 4.85
CA VAL A 111 9.88 -11.31 3.47
C VAL A 111 10.17 -12.46 2.50
N ARG A 112 11.34 -13.10 2.60
CA ARG A 112 11.73 -14.23 1.73
C ARG A 112 10.78 -15.42 1.86
N GLU A 113 10.28 -15.72 3.06
CA GLU A 113 9.33 -16.81 3.32
C GLU A 113 7.96 -16.62 2.65
N THR A 114 7.60 -15.38 2.28
CA THR A 114 6.38 -15.14 1.49
C THR A 114 6.45 -15.71 0.06
N GLY A 115 7.67 -15.95 -0.45
CA GLY A 115 7.94 -16.39 -1.81
C GLY A 115 7.64 -15.35 -2.90
N LYS A 116 7.22 -14.13 -2.52
CA LYS A 116 6.83 -13.05 -3.43
C LYS A 116 8.05 -12.34 -4.00
N LYS A 117 7.97 -11.85 -5.24
CA LYS A 117 9.06 -11.09 -5.89
C LYS A 117 8.77 -9.60 -6.01
N THR A 118 7.52 -9.20 -5.79
CA THR A 118 7.10 -7.80 -5.84
C THR A 118 6.82 -7.27 -4.43
N LEU A 119 7.52 -6.21 -4.02
CA LEU A 119 7.31 -5.53 -2.73
C LEU A 119 6.55 -4.22 -2.95
N ILE A 120 5.47 -4.02 -2.21
CA ILE A 120 4.73 -2.76 -2.15
C ILE A 120 5.00 -2.15 -0.77
N ILE A 121 5.78 -1.07 -0.73
CA ILE A 121 6.34 -0.52 0.51
C ILE A 121 5.73 0.86 0.78
N ALA A 122 5.28 1.07 2.02
CA ALA A 122 4.81 2.36 2.51
C ALA A 122 5.29 2.58 3.95
N GLY A 123 5.51 3.82 4.37
CA GLY A 123 6.02 4.07 5.72
C GLY A 123 6.44 5.48 6.06
N VAL A 124 6.91 5.67 7.29
CA VAL A 124 7.35 6.96 7.83
C VAL A 124 8.71 6.80 8.52
N TRP A 125 9.79 7.47 8.12
CA TRP A 125 9.88 8.44 7.02
C TRP A 125 10.09 7.80 5.65
N THR A 126 9.50 8.42 4.61
CA THR A 126 9.71 7.99 3.23
C THR A 126 11.20 7.98 2.86
N SER A 127 11.93 9.02 3.24
CA SER A 127 13.37 9.18 2.93
C SER A 127 14.33 8.20 3.62
N VAL A 128 13.85 7.47 4.63
CA VAL A 128 14.68 6.61 5.48
C VAL A 128 14.08 5.21 5.58
N CYS A 129 12.99 5.06 6.33
CA CYS A 129 12.41 3.77 6.67
C CYS A 129 11.71 3.10 5.49
N VAL A 130 11.30 3.86 4.47
CA VAL A 130 10.88 3.30 3.17
C VAL A 130 12.08 3.19 2.24
N ALA A 131 12.89 4.24 2.15
CA ALA A 131 13.91 4.30 1.12
C ALA A 131 15.03 3.28 1.26
N PHE A 132 15.54 3.08 2.48
CA PHE A 132 16.67 2.17 2.69
C PHE A 132 16.28 0.71 2.37
N PRO A 133 15.20 0.15 2.95
CA PRO A 133 14.83 -1.22 2.61
C PRO A 133 14.37 -1.38 1.17
N ALA A 134 13.79 -0.35 0.55
CA ALA A 134 13.44 -0.39 -0.87
C ALA A 134 14.68 -0.55 -1.76
N LEU A 135 15.77 0.16 -1.45
CA LEU A 135 17.01 0.11 -2.22
C LEU A 135 17.75 -1.22 -2.02
N ASP A 136 17.82 -1.73 -0.80
CA ASP A 136 18.45 -3.03 -0.54
C ASP A 136 17.64 -4.19 -1.10
N ALA A 137 16.30 -4.13 -1.00
CA ALA A 137 15.45 -5.11 -1.65
C ALA A 137 15.63 -5.12 -3.17
N LEU A 138 15.79 -3.94 -3.78
CA LEU A 138 16.09 -3.85 -5.21
C LEU A 138 17.43 -4.52 -5.54
N ALA A 139 18.45 -4.29 -4.72
CA ALA A 139 19.75 -4.96 -4.86
C ALA A 139 19.67 -6.49 -4.69
N ASP A 140 18.76 -6.96 -3.83
CA ASP A 140 18.42 -8.38 -3.64
C ASP A 140 17.53 -8.95 -4.77
N GLY A 141 17.22 -8.17 -5.81
CA GLY A 141 16.51 -8.61 -7.01
C GLY A 141 14.98 -8.59 -6.91
N TYR A 142 14.42 -7.91 -5.90
CA TYR A 142 12.98 -7.68 -5.84
C TYR A 142 12.55 -6.56 -6.80
N ARG A 143 11.31 -6.64 -7.28
CA ARG A 143 10.64 -5.50 -7.90
C ARG A 143 9.98 -4.66 -6.81
N VAL A 144 10.33 -3.39 -6.69
CA VAL A 144 9.89 -2.56 -5.56
C VAL A 144 9.03 -1.40 -6.01
N TYR A 145 7.86 -1.26 -5.39
CA TYR A 145 6.95 -0.14 -5.54
C TYR A 145 6.87 0.64 -4.23
N ALA A 146 7.13 1.94 -4.28
CA ALA A 146 7.00 2.84 -3.13
C ALA A 146 5.68 3.61 -3.21
N VAL A 147 4.80 3.43 -2.21
CA VAL A 147 3.48 4.07 -2.20
C VAL A 147 3.57 5.42 -1.51
N MET A 148 3.64 6.49 -2.32
CA MET A 148 4.04 7.82 -1.85
C MET A 148 2.96 8.50 -1.00
N ASP A 149 1.68 8.30 -1.32
CA ASP A 149 0.53 8.85 -0.59
C ASP A 149 0.13 8.01 0.65
N ALA A 150 0.80 6.89 0.88
CA ALA A 150 0.78 6.14 2.14
C ALA A 150 2.12 6.23 2.89
N SER A 151 3.00 7.13 2.48
CA SER A 151 4.27 7.44 3.13
C SER A 151 4.34 8.92 3.49
N GLY A 152 5.20 9.30 4.44
CA GLY A 152 5.32 10.70 4.87
C GLY A 152 6.74 11.07 5.28
N ASP A 153 7.11 12.33 5.05
CA ASP A 153 8.43 12.90 5.33
C ASP A 153 8.30 14.24 6.09
N PRO A 154 9.36 14.71 6.77
CA PRO A 154 9.31 15.96 7.52
C PRO A 154 9.22 17.23 6.68
N SER A 155 9.38 17.14 5.35
CA SER A 155 9.24 18.26 4.44
C SER A 155 9.02 17.78 3.00
N GLU A 156 8.30 18.57 2.22
CA GLU A 156 8.11 18.32 0.78
C GLU A 156 9.45 18.26 0.02
N PHE A 157 10.45 19.05 0.43
CA PHE A 157 11.77 19.02 -0.16
C PHE A 157 12.44 17.64 0.00
N THR A 158 12.34 17.06 1.19
CA THR A 158 12.81 15.71 1.49
C THR A 158 12.09 14.70 0.59
N SER A 159 10.76 14.74 0.52
CA SER A 159 9.97 13.80 -0.27
C SER A 159 10.30 13.86 -1.76
N ARG A 160 10.52 15.07 -2.30
CA ARG A 160 10.92 15.27 -3.71
C ARG A 160 12.30 14.69 -4.01
N ILE A 161 13.27 14.84 -3.09
CA ILE A 161 14.59 14.22 -3.23
C ILE A 161 14.47 12.70 -3.19
N THR A 162 13.68 12.16 -2.25
CA THR A 162 13.45 10.72 -2.12
C THR A 162 12.81 10.16 -3.39
N LEU A 163 11.80 10.82 -3.94
CA LEU A 163 11.14 10.44 -5.19
C LEU A 163 12.13 10.39 -6.37
N ALA A 164 13.00 11.39 -6.49
CA ALA A 164 14.05 11.41 -7.51
C ALA A 164 15.02 10.24 -7.32
N ARG A 165 15.44 9.97 -6.08
CA ARG A 165 16.32 8.84 -5.74
C ARG A 165 15.67 7.49 -6.05
N PHE A 166 14.39 7.30 -5.74
CA PHE A 166 13.65 6.10 -6.10
C PHE A 166 13.67 5.85 -7.60
N THR A 167 13.29 6.87 -8.37
CA THR A 167 13.23 6.77 -9.82
C THR A 167 14.61 6.46 -10.42
N GLN A 168 15.67 7.10 -9.93
CA GLN A 168 17.05 6.86 -10.39
C GLN A 168 17.54 5.45 -10.05
N ALA A 169 17.17 4.92 -8.89
CA ALA A 169 17.61 3.60 -8.47
C ALA A 169 16.83 2.47 -9.17
N GLY A 170 15.59 2.72 -9.60
CA GLY A 170 14.70 1.71 -10.18
C GLY A 170 13.57 1.25 -9.25
N VAL A 171 13.37 1.94 -8.12
CA VAL A 171 12.17 1.80 -7.30
C VAL A 171 11.03 2.57 -7.99
N ILE A 172 9.86 1.94 -8.13
CA ILE A 172 8.73 2.51 -8.88
C ILE A 172 7.82 3.29 -7.92
N PRO A 173 7.76 4.63 -7.98
CA PRO A 173 6.83 5.39 -7.17
C PRO A 173 5.40 5.17 -7.67
N THR A 174 4.47 4.97 -6.75
CA THR A 174 3.04 4.78 -7.04
C THR A 174 2.17 5.42 -5.97
N SER A 175 0.85 5.29 -6.11
CA SER A 175 -0.16 5.76 -5.15
C SER A 175 -1.10 4.64 -4.74
N VAL A 176 -1.79 4.77 -3.60
CA VAL A 176 -2.75 3.75 -3.15
C VAL A 176 -3.84 3.55 -4.20
N ASN A 177 -4.35 4.64 -4.79
CA ASN A 177 -5.35 4.55 -5.84
C ASN A 177 -4.85 3.76 -7.07
N ALA A 178 -3.60 3.96 -7.47
CA ALA A 178 -3.00 3.18 -8.56
C ALA A 178 -2.87 1.70 -8.17
N VAL A 179 -2.38 1.38 -6.97
CA VAL A 179 -2.29 -0.01 -6.47
C VAL A 179 -3.68 -0.68 -6.46
N VAL A 180 -4.72 -0.02 -5.95
CA VAL A 180 -6.11 -0.52 -5.96
C VAL A 180 -6.57 -0.80 -7.39
N CYS A 181 -6.39 0.16 -8.31
CA CYS A 181 -6.77 0.00 -9.72
C CYS A 181 -6.01 -1.13 -10.40
N GLU A 182 -4.71 -1.24 -10.17
CA GLU A 182 -3.88 -2.29 -10.74
C GLU A 182 -4.33 -3.66 -10.23
N PHE A 183 -4.57 -3.82 -8.93
CA PHE A 183 -5.07 -5.08 -8.38
C PHE A 183 -6.50 -5.43 -8.84
N GLN A 184 -7.40 -4.44 -8.93
CA GLN A 184 -8.78 -4.67 -9.37
C GLN A 184 -8.84 -5.04 -10.86
N ARG A 185 -8.07 -4.37 -11.73
CA ARG A 185 -8.06 -4.51 -13.19
C ARG A 185 -9.38 -4.17 -13.90
N HIS A 186 -10.51 -4.72 -13.47
CA HIS A 186 -11.81 -4.66 -14.15
C HIS A 186 -12.94 -4.46 -13.13
N TRP A 187 -13.90 -3.62 -13.48
CA TRP A 187 -15.14 -3.38 -12.74
C TRP A 187 -16.21 -4.46 -12.94
N ASN A 188 -15.91 -5.59 -13.57
CA ASN A 188 -16.87 -6.69 -13.69
C ASN A 188 -16.40 -7.87 -12.83
N ARG A 189 -16.40 -7.67 -11.52
CA ARG A 189 -16.03 -8.68 -10.53
C ARG A 189 -17.13 -8.85 -9.49
N PRO A 190 -17.32 -10.06 -8.93
CA PRO A 190 -18.32 -10.29 -7.88
C PRO A 190 -18.16 -9.39 -6.66
N ASN A 191 -16.94 -8.94 -6.35
CA ASN A 191 -16.61 -8.13 -5.18
C ASN A 191 -16.40 -6.62 -5.49
N ASN A 192 -16.99 -6.09 -6.56
CA ASN A 192 -16.83 -4.68 -6.94
C ASN A 192 -17.24 -3.68 -5.86
N GLU A 193 -18.23 -4.01 -5.03
CA GLU A 193 -18.71 -3.13 -3.96
C GLU A 193 -17.62 -2.89 -2.89
N GLU A 194 -16.81 -3.91 -2.61
CA GLU A 194 -15.68 -3.81 -1.68
C GLU A 194 -14.58 -2.90 -2.24
N TYR A 195 -14.32 -2.98 -3.54
CA TYR A 195 -13.44 -2.02 -4.24
C TYR A 195 -14.02 -0.62 -4.27
N ALA A 196 -15.32 -0.45 -4.53
CA ALA A 196 -15.98 0.86 -4.48
C ALA A 196 -15.80 1.50 -3.09
N ALA A 197 -15.97 0.72 -2.03
CA ALA A 197 -15.70 1.18 -0.66
C ALA A 197 -14.24 1.59 -0.45
N LEU A 198 -13.27 0.84 -0.96
CA LEU A 198 -11.84 1.23 -0.93
C LEU A 198 -11.60 2.56 -1.67
N TYR A 199 -12.22 2.77 -2.83
CA TYR A 199 -12.09 4.02 -3.57
C TYR A 199 -12.60 5.23 -2.79
N THR A 200 -13.65 5.08 -2.00
CA THR A 200 -14.12 6.18 -1.13
C THR A 200 -13.14 6.53 -0.01
N GLN A 201 -12.24 5.63 0.37
CA GLN A 201 -11.22 5.92 1.38
C GLN A 201 -10.03 6.71 0.79
N VAL A 202 -9.60 6.36 -0.42
CA VAL A 202 -8.44 6.99 -1.08
C VAL A 202 -8.82 8.22 -1.92
N ALA A 203 -10.08 8.30 -2.32
CA ALA A 203 -10.66 9.44 -3.01
C ALA A 203 -12.01 9.77 -2.34
N PRO A 204 -12.02 10.50 -1.20
CA PRO A 204 -13.24 10.78 -0.43
C PRO A 204 -14.38 11.38 -1.26
N ASN A 205 -14.04 12.21 -2.26
CA ASN A 205 -15.03 12.78 -3.17
C ASN A 205 -15.72 11.74 -4.08
N TYR A 206 -15.12 10.57 -4.28
CA TYR A 206 -15.79 9.45 -4.98
C TYR A 206 -17.00 8.93 -4.20
N GLY A 207 -16.99 9.03 -2.86
CA GLY A 207 -18.15 8.73 -2.02
C GLY A 207 -19.33 9.66 -2.32
N ALA A 208 -19.05 10.96 -2.52
CA ALA A 208 -20.09 11.93 -2.91
C ALA A 208 -20.67 11.63 -4.30
N VAL A 209 -19.87 11.13 -5.24
CA VAL A 209 -20.34 10.67 -6.55
C VAL A 209 -21.28 9.47 -6.41
N ILE A 210 -20.91 8.47 -5.60
CA ILE A 210 -21.76 7.30 -5.31
C ILE A 210 -23.08 7.73 -4.67
N GLU A 211 -23.03 8.60 -3.67
CA GLU A 211 -24.21 9.12 -2.98
C GLU A 211 -25.15 9.87 -3.94
N SER A 212 -24.60 10.71 -4.81
CA SER A 212 -25.35 11.44 -5.84
C SER A 212 -26.08 10.49 -6.79
N PHE A 213 -25.38 9.45 -7.28
CA PHE A 213 -25.97 8.43 -8.15
C PHE A 213 -27.09 7.65 -7.45
N GLN A 214 -26.86 7.20 -6.22
CA GLN A 214 -27.86 6.43 -5.48
C GLN A 214 -29.16 7.22 -5.28
N LYS A 215 -29.05 8.50 -4.90
CA LYS A 215 -30.22 9.39 -4.76
C LYS A 215 -30.97 9.58 -6.07
N ALA A 216 -30.28 9.69 -7.19
CA ALA A 216 -30.92 9.75 -8.51
C ALA A 216 -31.72 8.46 -8.81
N GLN A 217 -31.17 7.29 -8.49
CA GLN A 217 -31.87 6.00 -8.68
C GLN A 217 -33.10 5.86 -7.76
N ASP A 218 -32.99 6.30 -6.51
CA ASP A 218 -34.11 6.24 -5.56
C ASP A 218 -35.28 7.12 -6.01
N VAL A 219 -35.00 8.31 -6.56
CA VAL A 219 -36.03 9.18 -7.17
C VAL A 219 -36.70 8.52 -8.37
N LEU A 220 -35.94 7.83 -9.24
CA LEU A 220 -36.52 7.11 -10.38
C LEU A 220 -37.42 5.96 -9.95
N LYS A 221 -37.00 5.18 -8.94
CA LYS A 221 -37.82 4.10 -8.37
C LYS A 221 -39.11 4.63 -7.74
N ALA A 222 -39.02 5.73 -6.99
CA ALA A 222 -40.18 6.36 -6.37
C ALA A 222 -41.19 6.93 -7.39
N ARG A 223 -40.73 7.32 -8.59
CA ARG A 223 -41.61 7.76 -9.69
C ARG A 223 -42.27 6.61 -10.44
N ALA A 224 -41.71 5.40 -10.36
CA ALA A 224 -42.20 4.21 -11.05
C ALA A 224 -43.14 3.35 -10.18
N ALA A 225 -43.27 3.67 -8.89
CA ALA A 225 -44.18 3.07 -7.93
C ALA A 225 -45.47 3.90 -7.81
#